data_AF-A0A4Y2E9V1-F1
#
_entry.id   AF-A0A4Y2E9V1-F1
#
_cell.length_a   1.000
_cell.length_b   1.000
_cell.length_c   1.000
_cell.angle_alpha   90.00
_cell.angle_beta   90.00
_cell.angle_gamma   90.00
#
_symmetry.space_group_name_H-M   'P 1'
#
loop_
_entity.id
_entity.type
_entity.pdbx_description
1 polymer ?
#
loop_
_entity_poly.entity_id
_entity_poly.type
_entity_poly.pdbx_seq_one_letter_code
_entity_poly.pdbx_strand_id
1 'polypeptide(L)'
;MPAKKDFLSIYVNGQKHLVLGNLNEVYIRFKELCPETKVGVSKFAELRPKNCVLAGASGTHTVCVCTIHQNVKLMLADIQQSTFTKEENYYLKTYQHCLPLMICNSAQSACYFGKCSECPGSENLVQKISDFFNDNGVENITFKQWLSTDKSTLETLVKSSEDLTAFLIEKLQLLLQHSFIAIEQATFLKELKVKLMK
;
A
#
# COMPACT_ATOMS: atom_id res chain seq x y z
N MET A 1 7.69 -32.59 24.79
CA MET A 1 7.58 -31.51 25.80
C MET A 1 6.50 -30.53 25.34
N PRO A 2 5.59 -30.08 26.21
CA PRO A 2 4.69 -28.99 25.87
C PRO A 2 5.48 -27.66 25.85
N ALA A 3 5.18 -26.77 24.90
CA ALA A 3 5.73 -25.40 24.76
C ALA A 3 7.12 -25.21 24.09
N LYS A 4 7.43 -25.91 23.01
CA LYS A 4 8.40 -25.41 22.01
C LYS A 4 7.76 -25.34 20.63
N LYS A 5 7.60 -24.12 20.10
CA LYS A 5 7.45 -23.91 18.64
C LYS A 5 8.80 -24.23 18.03
N ASP A 6 8.94 -25.42 17.47
CA ASP A 6 10.13 -25.83 16.71
C ASP A 6 10.06 -25.21 15.31
N PHE A 7 10.41 -23.92 15.22
CA PHE A 7 10.94 -23.37 13.98
C PHE A 7 12.00 -22.32 14.30
N LEU A 8 13.25 -22.73 14.15
CA LEU A 8 14.37 -21.83 13.87
C LEU A 8 14.25 -21.42 12.41
N SER A 9 13.82 -20.19 12.15
CA SER A 9 13.97 -19.58 10.83
C SER A 9 15.44 -19.21 10.63
N ILE A 10 16.22 -20.14 10.08
CA ILE A 10 17.59 -19.88 9.64
C ILE A 10 17.49 -19.01 8.39
N TYR A 11 17.95 -17.75 8.48
CA TYR A 11 18.09 -16.84 7.35
C TYR A 11 19.27 -17.29 6.48
N VAL A 12 19.03 -18.28 5.62
CA VAL A 12 19.98 -18.65 4.57
C VAL A 12 19.62 -17.83 3.32
N ASN A 13 20.25 -16.66 3.18
CA ASN A 13 20.41 -15.85 1.96
C ASN A 13 19.28 -15.93 0.91
N GLY A 14 18.17 -15.22 1.14
CA GLY A 14 17.20 -14.93 0.07
C GLY A 14 16.04 -14.07 0.54
N GLN A 15 15.77 -12.97 -0.17
CA GLN A 15 14.54 -12.19 -0.01
C GLN A 15 13.33 -13.09 -0.34
N LYS A 16 12.27 -13.02 0.47
CA LYS A 16 11.01 -13.70 0.14
C LYS A 16 10.37 -12.99 -1.05
N HIS A 17 10.00 -13.74 -2.08
CA HIS A 17 9.28 -13.24 -3.24
C HIS A 17 7.82 -13.66 -3.13
N LEU A 18 6.91 -12.71 -3.26
CA LEU A 18 5.47 -12.99 -3.28
C LEU A 18 5.08 -13.47 -4.68
N VAL A 19 4.42 -14.61 -4.78
CA VAL A 19 3.78 -15.05 -6.03
C VAL A 19 2.53 -14.21 -6.23
N LEU A 20 2.49 -13.43 -7.32
CA LEU A 20 1.43 -12.45 -7.61
C LEU A 20 0.13 -13.06 -8.19
N GLY A 21 0.10 -14.37 -8.39
CA GLY A 21 -1.08 -15.11 -8.85
C GLY A 21 -1.31 -16.36 -8.00
N ASN A 22 -2.45 -17.03 -8.20
CA ASN A 22 -2.66 -18.33 -7.58
C ASN A 22 -1.84 -19.42 -8.31
N LEU A 23 -1.56 -20.55 -7.63
CA LEU A 23 -0.72 -21.61 -8.21
C LEU A 23 -1.27 -22.17 -9.53
N ASN A 24 -2.60 -22.17 -9.72
CA ASN A 24 -3.20 -22.65 -10.95
C ASN A 24 -2.97 -21.69 -12.11
N GLU A 25 -3.13 -20.38 -11.90
CA GLU A 25 -2.83 -19.35 -12.91
C GLU A 25 -1.37 -19.41 -13.35
N VAL A 26 -0.45 -19.52 -12.38
CA VAL A 26 0.98 -19.62 -12.67
C VAL A 26 1.30 -20.93 -13.39
N TYR A 27 0.63 -22.04 -13.04
CA TYR A 27 0.79 -23.31 -13.74
C TYR A 27 0.27 -23.26 -15.19
N ILE A 28 -0.88 -22.62 -15.43
CA ILE A 28 -1.42 -22.43 -16.78
C ILE A 28 -0.41 -21.65 -17.64
N ARG A 29 0.12 -20.53 -17.11
CA ARG A 29 1.19 -19.78 -17.79
C ARG A 29 2.45 -20.60 -18.03
N PHE A 30 2.84 -21.43 -17.08
CA PHE A 30 3.96 -22.35 -17.27
C PHE A 30 3.72 -23.34 -18.42
N LYS A 31 2.51 -23.90 -18.54
CA LYS A 31 2.16 -24.79 -19.65
C LYS A 31 2.11 -24.09 -21.01
N GLU A 32 1.73 -22.83 -21.05
CA GLU A 32 1.79 -22.00 -22.26
C GLU A 32 3.24 -21.73 -22.69
N LEU A 33 4.13 -21.40 -21.75
CA LEU A 33 5.54 -21.09 -22.01
C LEU A 33 6.40 -22.33 -22.25
N CYS A 34 6.02 -23.47 -21.68
CA CYS A 34 6.77 -24.73 -21.71
C CYS A 34 5.84 -25.92 -22.02
N PRO A 35 5.25 -25.99 -23.23
CA PRO A 35 4.25 -27.00 -23.58
C PRO A 35 4.80 -28.43 -23.49
N GLU A 36 6.06 -28.63 -23.90
CA GLU A 36 6.74 -29.94 -23.89
C GLU A 36 7.07 -30.46 -22.49
N THR A 37 7.09 -29.59 -21.47
CA THR A 37 7.45 -30.02 -20.12
C THR A 37 6.30 -30.79 -19.48
N LYS A 38 6.52 -32.07 -19.20
CA LYS A 38 5.55 -32.99 -18.59
C LYS A 38 5.60 -32.92 -17.06
N VAL A 39 5.17 -31.78 -16.51
CA VAL A 39 5.03 -31.57 -15.07
C VAL A 39 3.56 -31.34 -14.76
N GLY A 40 2.99 -32.12 -13.83
CA GLY A 40 1.64 -31.92 -13.33
C GLY A 40 1.57 -30.85 -12.23
N VAL A 41 0.38 -30.31 -11.96
CA VAL A 41 0.14 -29.21 -10.99
C VAL A 41 0.78 -29.48 -9.62
N SER A 42 0.61 -30.68 -9.06
CA SER A 42 1.17 -31.01 -7.74
C SER A 42 2.69 -30.95 -7.72
N LYS A 43 3.33 -31.47 -8.79
CA LYS A 43 4.79 -31.45 -8.91
C LYS A 43 5.30 -30.03 -9.18
N PHE A 44 4.58 -29.25 -9.96
CA PHE A 44 4.86 -27.84 -10.18
C PHE A 44 4.84 -27.03 -8.87
N ALA A 45 3.81 -27.24 -8.04
CA ALA A 45 3.70 -26.59 -6.74
C ALA A 45 4.82 -26.98 -5.78
N GLU A 46 5.26 -28.24 -5.81
CA GLU A 46 6.38 -28.74 -5.00
C GLU A 46 7.74 -28.17 -5.47
N LEU A 47 7.94 -28.03 -6.78
CA LEU A 47 9.16 -27.48 -7.38
C LEU A 47 9.31 -25.97 -7.18
N ARG A 48 8.27 -25.29 -6.65
CA ARG A 48 8.34 -23.87 -6.33
C ARG A 48 9.50 -23.59 -5.36
N PRO A 49 10.38 -22.62 -5.65
CA PRO A 49 11.44 -22.22 -4.73
C PRO A 49 10.90 -21.87 -3.34
N LYS A 50 11.61 -22.27 -2.28
CA LYS A 50 11.18 -22.08 -0.88
C LYS A 50 11.01 -20.60 -0.49
N ASN A 51 11.73 -19.71 -1.15
CA ASN A 51 11.62 -18.26 -0.95
C ASN A 51 10.41 -17.64 -1.69
N CYS A 52 9.71 -18.38 -2.56
CA CYS A 52 8.47 -17.94 -3.19
C CYS A 52 7.25 -18.30 -2.33
N VAL A 53 6.58 -17.29 -1.77
CA VAL A 53 5.43 -17.46 -0.85
C VAL A 53 4.12 -17.09 -1.54
N LEU A 54 3.01 -17.77 -1.19
CA LEU A 54 1.68 -17.42 -1.69
C LEU A 54 1.06 -16.31 -0.86
N ALA A 55 0.27 -15.46 -1.53
CA ALA A 55 -0.67 -14.57 -0.85
C ALA A 55 -1.60 -15.37 0.07
N GLY A 56 -1.69 -14.95 1.33
CA GLY A 56 -2.42 -15.61 2.41
C GLY A 56 -1.57 -16.42 3.40
N ALA A 57 -0.28 -16.68 3.12
CA ALA A 57 0.62 -17.30 4.10
C ALA A 57 0.87 -16.36 5.30
N SER A 58 1.17 -16.91 6.48
CA SER A 58 1.49 -16.08 7.66
C SER A 58 2.66 -15.14 7.34
N GLY A 59 2.41 -13.82 7.34
CA GLY A 59 3.37 -12.79 6.93
C GLY A 59 3.14 -12.19 5.53
N THR A 60 2.18 -12.67 4.73
CA THR A 60 1.70 -11.95 3.55
C THR A 60 0.55 -11.05 3.98
N HIS A 61 0.86 -9.79 4.21
CA HIS A 61 -0.14 -8.83 4.63
C HIS A 61 -1.15 -8.59 3.50
N THR A 62 -2.43 -8.48 3.84
CA THR A 62 -3.52 -8.00 2.97
C THR A 62 -3.40 -6.49 2.72
N VAL A 63 -2.18 -6.01 2.51
CA VAL A 63 -1.87 -4.60 2.33
C VAL A 63 -1.88 -4.35 0.83
N CYS A 64 -2.65 -3.34 0.41
CA CYS A 64 -2.62 -2.92 -0.98
C CYS A 64 -1.23 -2.41 -1.33
N VAL A 65 -0.67 -2.96 -2.42
CA VAL A 65 0.68 -2.65 -2.91
C VAL A 65 0.66 -1.85 -4.21
N CYS A 66 -0.48 -1.26 -4.57
CA CYS A 66 -0.63 -0.43 -5.76
C CYS A 66 0.17 0.88 -5.67
N THR A 67 0.36 1.53 -6.81
CA THR A 67 1.00 2.86 -6.89
C THR A 67 0.24 3.93 -6.13
N ILE A 68 -1.10 3.85 -6.05
CA ILE A 68 -1.93 4.80 -5.30
C ILE A 68 -1.53 4.84 -3.82
N HIS A 69 -1.40 3.66 -3.19
CA HIS A 69 -0.94 3.57 -1.80
C HIS A 69 0.56 3.87 -1.68
N GLN A 70 1.36 3.32 -2.60
CA GLN A 70 2.81 3.36 -2.44
C GLN A 70 3.39 4.76 -2.70
N ASN A 71 2.86 5.51 -3.66
CA ASN A 71 3.36 6.85 -3.97
C ASN A 71 3.04 7.82 -2.82
N VAL A 72 1.83 7.75 -2.24
CA VAL A 72 1.51 8.56 -1.05
C VAL A 72 2.43 8.21 0.13
N LYS A 73 2.73 6.93 0.36
CA LYS A 73 3.67 6.52 1.41
C LYS A 73 5.09 7.08 1.17
N LEU A 74 5.57 7.02 -0.07
CA LEU A 74 6.88 7.56 -0.42
C LEU A 74 6.93 9.07 -0.21
N MET A 75 5.93 9.81 -0.71
CA MET A 75 5.83 11.26 -0.52
C MET A 75 5.85 11.65 0.96
N LEU A 76 5.04 10.99 1.80
CA LEU A 76 5.01 11.28 3.25
C LEU A 76 6.34 10.95 3.93
N ALA A 77 7.01 9.86 3.52
CA ALA A 77 8.31 9.48 4.08
C ALA A 77 9.41 10.47 3.69
N ASP A 78 9.38 11.01 2.47
CA ASP A 78 10.37 11.98 2.00
C ASP A 78 10.13 13.37 2.62
N ILE A 79 8.87 13.78 2.83
CA ILE A 79 8.49 14.98 3.59
C ILE A 79 9.03 14.93 5.03
N GLN A 80 8.92 13.77 5.69
CA GLN A 80 9.44 13.59 7.05
C GLN A 80 10.97 13.65 7.11
N GLN A 81 11.65 13.17 6.06
CA GLN A 81 13.10 13.18 5.98
C GLN A 81 13.67 14.55 5.59
N SER A 82 12.92 15.38 4.85
CA SER A 82 13.36 16.71 4.44
C SER A 82 13.44 17.70 5.61
N THR A 83 12.79 17.39 6.73
CA THR A 83 12.82 18.23 7.94
C THR A 83 13.75 17.63 8.99
N PHE A 84 14.79 18.36 9.39
CA PHE A 84 15.72 17.99 10.47
C PHE A 84 15.10 18.11 11.89
N THR A 85 13.78 18.07 12.01
CA THR A 85 13.09 18.31 13.28
C THR A 85 12.84 17.02 14.05
N LYS A 86 13.16 17.05 15.36
CA LYS A 86 12.91 15.95 16.32
C LYS A 86 11.45 15.87 16.75
N GLU A 87 10.61 16.81 16.34
CA GLU A 87 9.19 16.82 16.67
C GLU A 87 8.46 15.84 15.75
N GLU A 88 7.93 14.76 16.35
CA GLU A 88 7.10 13.80 15.64
C GLU A 88 5.82 14.51 15.16
N ASN A 89 5.77 14.86 13.88
CA ASN A 89 4.55 15.35 13.23
C ASN A 89 3.56 14.19 13.08
N TYR A 90 2.82 13.91 14.16
CA TYR A 90 1.91 12.77 14.26
C TYR A 90 0.91 12.69 13.10
N TYR A 91 0.43 13.84 12.62
CA TYR A 91 -0.61 13.90 11.59
C TYR A 91 -0.12 13.64 10.15
N LEU A 92 1.18 13.75 9.87
CA LEU A 92 1.79 13.41 8.58
C LEU A 92 2.55 12.07 8.60
N LYS A 93 2.42 11.29 9.68
CA LYS A 93 3.15 10.03 9.86
C LYS A 93 2.79 9.00 8.79
N THR A 94 1.49 8.86 8.52
CA THR A 94 0.97 7.94 7.51
C THR A 94 -0.30 8.53 6.90
N TYR A 95 -0.68 8.05 5.72
CA TYR A 95 -1.93 8.46 5.08
C TYR A 95 -3.17 8.20 5.96
N GLN A 96 -3.10 7.24 6.88
CA GLN A 96 -4.19 6.92 7.81
C GLN A 96 -4.46 8.05 8.81
N HIS A 97 -3.50 8.96 9.01
CA HIS A 97 -3.68 10.17 9.80
C HIS A 97 -4.20 11.33 8.94
N CYS A 98 -3.86 11.37 7.65
CA CYS A 98 -4.32 12.40 6.72
C CYS A 98 -5.80 12.22 6.31
N LEU A 99 -6.19 11.00 5.91
CA LEU A 99 -7.52 10.75 5.35
C LEU A 99 -8.67 11.13 6.30
N PRO A 100 -8.63 10.84 7.61
CA PRO A 100 -9.70 11.23 8.54
C PRO A 100 -9.88 12.75 8.68
N LEU A 101 -8.84 13.54 8.38
CA LEU A 101 -8.93 15.00 8.41
C LEU A 101 -9.73 15.56 7.23
N MET A 102 -9.95 14.76 6.18
CA MET A 102 -10.63 15.16 4.96
C MET A 102 -12.13 14.81 4.93
N ILE A 103 -12.58 13.99 5.88
CA ILE A 103 -13.93 13.43 5.93
C ILE A 103 -14.56 13.61 7.31
N CYS A 104 -15.87 13.39 7.40
CA CYS A 104 -16.58 13.45 8.67
C CYS A 104 -16.02 12.40 9.67
N ASN A 105 -15.98 12.73 10.97
CA ASN A 105 -15.56 11.80 12.03
C ASN A 105 -16.41 10.50 12.06
N SER A 106 -17.69 10.61 11.71
CA SER A 106 -18.57 9.45 11.46
C SER A 106 -18.77 9.26 9.96
N ALA A 107 -17.69 8.92 9.27
CA ALA A 107 -17.65 8.84 7.81
C ALA A 107 -18.62 7.79 7.28
N GLN A 108 -19.48 8.21 6.34
CA GLN A 108 -20.34 7.33 5.56
C GLN A 108 -19.69 7.03 4.21
N SER A 109 -20.22 6.05 3.47
CA SER A 109 -19.75 5.74 2.11
C SER A 109 -19.68 7.00 1.23
N ALA A 110 -20.69 7.87 1.32
CA ALA A 110 -20.74 9.15 0.60
C ALA A 110 -19.53 10.06 0.86
N CYS A 111 -18.95 10.04 2.06
CA CYS A 111 -17.76 10.81 2.41
C CYS A 111 -16.54 10.36 1.60
N TYR A 112 -16.33 9.05 1.48
CA TYR A 112 -15.20 8.48 0.74
C TYR A 112 -15.28 8.79 -0.76
N PHE A 113 -16.48 8.94 -1.31
CA PHE A 113 -16.71 9.25 -2.73
C PHE A 113 -16.87 10.76 -3.04
N GLY A 114 -16.63 11.65 -2.07
CA GLY A 114 -16.78 13.09 -2.27
C GLY A 114 -18.22 13.54 -2.55
N LYS A 115 -19.22 12.76 -2.10
CA LYS A 115 -20.66 13.05 -2.28
C LYS A 115 -21.31 13.65 -1.04
N CYS A 116 -20.56 13.84 0.04
CA CYS A 116 -21.05 14.40 1.30
C CYS A 116 -20.78 15.92 1.32
N SER A 117 -21.82 16.71 1.54
CA SER A 117 -21.73 18.17 1.68
C SER A 117 -21.11 18.63 3.01
N GLU A 118 -21.13 17.77 4.02
CA GLU A 118 -20.70 18.08 5.39
C GLU A 118 -19.25 17.66 5.66
N CYS A 119 -18.52 17.19 4.64
CA CYS A 119 -17.11 16.84 4.82
C CYS A 119 -16.28 18.11 5.06
N PRO A 120 -15.32 18.08 5.99
CA PRO A 120 -14.44 19.20 6.27
C PRO A 120 -13.55 19.59 5.08
N GLY A 121 -13.43 18.71 4.08
CA GLY A 121 -12.63 18.96 2.88
C GLY A 121 -11.13 18.88 3.13
N SER A 122 -10.34 19.32 2.16
CA SER A 122 -8.87 19.28 2.25
C SER A 122 -8.26 20.55 2.80
N GLU A 123 -9.03 21.61 2.98
CA GLU A 123 -8.55 22.97 3.28
C GLU A 123 -7.75 23.01 4.59
N ASN A 124 -8.25 22.34 5.65
CA ASN A 124 -7.55 22.27 6.93
C ASN A 124 -6.20 21.53 6.81
N LEU A 125 -6.19 20.44 6.03
CA LEU A 125 -4.98 19.65 5.81
C LEU A 125 -3.96 20.42 4.94
N VAL A 126 -4.42 21.14 3.92
CA VAL A 126 -3.58 22.05 3.11
C VAL A 126 -2.92 23.06 4.03
N GLN A 127 -3.69 23.76 4.86
CA GLN A 127 -3.15 24.76 5.77
C GLN A 127 -2.10 24.17 6.71
N LYS A 128 -2.39 23.02 7.34
CA LYS A 128 -1.45 22.32 8.23
C LYS A 128 -0.13 21.95 7.54
N ILE A 129 -0.19 21.49 6.28
CA ILE A 129 1.00 21.13 5.51
C ILE A 129 1.80 22.38 5.12
N SER A 130 1.10 23.43 4.70
CA SER A 130 1.74 24.71 4.35
C SER A 130 2.41 25.36 5.56
N ASP A 131 1.73 25.40 6.71
CA ASP A 131 2.30 25.89 7.98
C ASP A 131 3.53 25.07 8.36
N PHE A 132 3.46 23.75 8.23
CA PHE A 132 4.60 22.87 8.47
C PHE A 132 5.79 23.21 7.57
N PHE A 133 5.60 23.42 6.27
CA PHE A 133 6.71 23.78 5.38
C PHE A 133 7.28 25.17 5.71
N ASN A 134 6.42 26.14 6.02
CA ASN A 134 6.83 27.50 6.38
C ASN A 134 7.64 27.51 7.68
N ASP A 135 7.14 26.84 8.72
CA ASP A 135 7.79 26.76 10.04
C ASP A 135 9.16 26.06 9.98
N ASN A 136 9.34 25.14 9.02
CA ASN A 136 10.59 24.42 8.80
C ASN A 136 11.48 25.04 7.71
N GLY A 137 11.08 26.15 7.08
CA GLY A 137 11.84 26.81 6.01
C GLY A 137 12.06 25.92 4.78
N VAL A 138 11.10 25.03 4.47
CA VAL A 138 11.21 24.07 3.36
C VAL A 138 10.59 24.67 2.11
N GLU A 139 11.43 25.07 1.15
CA GLU A 139 10.97 25.60 -0.14
C GLU A 139 10.73 24.51 -1.18
N ASN A 140 11.61 23.51 -1.23
CA ASN A 140 11.60 22.46 -2.25
C ASN A 140 11.87 21.09 -1.62
N ILE A 141 11.19 20.07 -2.14
CA ILE A 141 11.27 18.71 -1.61
C ILE A 141 11.57 17.76 -2.76
N THR A 142 12.58 16.93 -2.54
CA THR A 142 12.91 15.82 -3.43
C THR A 142 12.21 14.56 -2.93
N PHE A 143 11.39 13.94 -3.77
CA PHE A 143 10.65 12.73 -3.41
C PHE A 143 10.61 11.73 -4.55
N LYS A 144 10.26 10.48 -4.23
CA LYS A 144 10.18 9.40 -5.21
C LYS A 144 8.75 8.94 -5.47
N GLN A 145 8.46 8.55 -6.71
CA GLN A 145 7.18 7.93 -7.07
C GLN A 145 7.33 6.84 -8.11
N TRP A 146 6.45 5.84 -8.08
CA TRP A 146 6.35 4.83 -9.12
C TRP A 146 5.50 5.34 -10.28
N LEU A 147 5.99 5.17 -11.50
CA LEU A 147 5.26 5.51 -12.73
C LEU A 147 4.20 4.47 -13.11
N SER A 148 4.44 3.21 -12.72
CA SER A 148 3.65 2.06 -13.17
C SER A 148 3.42 1.04 -12.06
N THR A 149 2.34 0.26 -12.21
CA THR A 149 1.89 -0.76 -11.26
C THR A 149 2.78 -1.99 -11.19
N ASP A 150 3.61 -2.22 -12.22
CA ASP A 150 4.67 -3.24 -12.23
C ASP A 150 5.87 -2.87 -11.34
N LYS A 151 5.92 -1.62 -10.84
CA LYS A 151 6.99 -1.07 -10.00
C LYS A 151 8.38 -1.23 -10.63
N SER A 152 8.46 -1.20 -11.96
CA SER A 152 9.74 -1.32 -12.66
C SER A 152 10.49 0.02 -12.70
N THR A 153 9.76 1.14 -12.66
CA THR A 153 10.33 2.47 -12.87
C THR A 153 9.99 3.42 -11.71
N LEU A 154 11.02 3.74 -10.92
CA LEU A 154 10.98 4.72 -9.83
C LEU A 154 11.54 6.05 -10.33
N GLU A 155 10.72 7.09 -10.30
CA GLU A 155 11.11 8.44 -10.68
C GLU A 155 11.45 9.25 -9.43
N THR A 156 12.48 10.11 -9.52
CA THR A 156 12.79 11.10 -8.48
C THR A 156 12.38 12.47 -9.01
N LEU A 157 11.56 13.18 -8.24
CA LEU A 157 11.03 14.49 -8.58
C LEU A 157 11.44 15.53 -7.55
N VAL A 158 11.50 16.78 -8.00
CA VAL A 158 11.62 17.95 -7.13
C VAL A 158 10.41 18.83 -7.36
N LYS A 159 9.73 19.22 -6.29
CA LYS A 159 8.59 20.14 -6.32
C LYS A 159 8.76 21.21 -5.23
N SER A 160 8.21 22.38 -5.47
CA SER A 160 8.04 23.37 -4.40
C SER A 160 7.12 22.83 -3.31
N SER A 161 7.19 23.38 -2.11
CA SER A 161 6.29 23.05 -1.00
C SER A 161 4.81 23.23 -1.39
N GLU A 162 4.49 24.30 -2.12
CA GLU A 162 3.15 24.59 -2.63
C GLU A 162 2.68 23.53 -3.64
N ASP A 163 3.49 23.25 -4.66
CA ASP A 163 3.17 22.26 -5.70
C ASP A 163 3.07 20.85 -5.11
N LEU A 164 3.94 20.52 -4.16
CA LEU A 164 3.90 19.23 -3.48
C LEU A 164 2.64 19.10 -2.63
N THR A 165 2.22 20.17 -1.94
CA THR A 165 1.00 20.17 -1.14
C THR A 165 -0.21 19.89 -2.01
N ALA A 166 -0.38 20.64 -3.10
CA ALA A 166 -1.47 20.41 -4.05
C ALA A 166 -1.43 18.98 -4.62
N PHE A 167 -0.25 18.51 -5.02
CA PHE A 167 -0.07 17.17 -5.56
C PHE A 167 -0.38 16.06 -4.54
N LEU A 168 0.04 16.23 -3.28
CA LEU A 168 -0.23 15.28 -2.20
C LEU A 168 -1.73 15.20 -1.91
N ILE A 169 -2.43 16.33 -1.87
CA ILE A 169 -3.89 16.36 -1.66
C ILE A 169 -4.62 15.62 -2.78
N GLU A 170 -4.26 15.85 -4.05
CA GLU A 170 -4.83 15.13 -5.19
C GLU A 170 -4.64 13.60 -5.02
N LYS A 171 -3.43 13.16 -4.63
CA LYS A 171 -3.17 11.73 -4.40
C LYS A 171 -3.91 11.19 -3.17
N LEU A 172 -4.09 11.97 -2.12
CA LEU A 172 -4.88 11.60 -0.94
C LEU A 172 -6.36 11.46 -1.27
N GLN A 173 -6.94 12.35 -2.10
CA GLN A 173 -8.32 12.24 -2.57
C GLN A 173 -8.55 10.95 -3.37
N LEU A 174 -7.62 10.61 -4.27
CA LEU A 174 -7.67 9.34 -5.00
C LEU A 174 -7.52 8.13 -4.06
N LEU A 175 -6.60 8.22 -3.11
CA LEU A 175 -6.34 7.16 -2.13
C LEU A 175 -7.54 6.94 -1.21
N LEU A 176 -8.28 7.98 -0.86
CA LEU A 176 -9.48 7.90 -0.01
C LEU A 176 -10.49 6.91 -0.56
N GLN A 177 -10.88 7.08 -1.83
CA GLN A 177 -11.82 6.20 -2.53
C GLN A 177 -11.26 4.79 -2.66
N HIS A 178 -10.00 4.68 -3.08
CA HIS A 178 -9.37 3.41 -3.34
C HIS A 178 -9.21 2.57 -2.05
N SER A 179 -8.81 3.19 -0.95
CA SER A 179 -8.68 2.53 0.35
C SER A 179 -10.04 2.01 0.84
N PHE A 180 -11.11 2.81 0.70
CA PHE A 180 -12.46 2.38 1.06
C PHE A 180 -12.89 1.14 0.26
N ILE A 181 -12.79 1.21 -1.07
CA ILE A 181 -13.18 0.09 -1.95
C ILE A 181 -12.38 -1.18 -1.61
N ALA A 182 -11.07 -1.06 -1.42
CA ALA A 182 -10.22 -2.21 -1.12
C ALA A 182 -10.60 -2.89 0.20
N ILE A 183 -10.95 -2.10 1.24
CA ILE A 183 -11.38 -2.61 2.54
C ILE A 183 -12.76 -3.28 2.45
N GLU A 184 -13.72 -2.65 1.76
CA GLU A 184 -15.06 -3.21 1.57
C GLU A 184 -15.01 -4.53 0.78
N GLN A 185 -14.25 -4.58 -0.31
CA GLN A 185 -14.04 -5.79 -1.09
C GLN A 185 -13.39 -6.91 -0.27
N ALA A 186 -12.34 -6.58 0.50
CA ALA A 186 -11.68 -7.55 1.36
C ALA A 186 -12.62 -8.11 2.44
N THR A 187 -13.45 -7.25 3.03
CA THR A 187 -14.44 -7.62 4.05
C THR A 187 -15.50 -8.52 3.45
N PHE A 188 -16.10 -8.12 2.33
CA PHE A 188 -17.09 -8.92 1.61
C PHE A 188 -16.57 -10.31 1.24
N LEU A 189 -15.36 -10.40 0.66
CA LEU A 189 -14.76 -11.68 0.28
C LEU A 189 -14.47 -12.58 1.49
N LYS A 190 -14.04 -11.98 2.61
CA LYS A 190 -13.83 -12.69 3.87
C LYS A 190 -15.13 -13.29 4.39
N GLU A 191 -16.22 -12.53 4.38
CA GLU A 191 -17.54 -13.00 4.79
C GLU A 191 -18.09 -14.08 3.88
N LEU A 192 -17.99 -13.89 2.56
CA LEU A 192 -18.43 -14.87 1.57
C LEU A 192 -17.68 -16.20 1.74
N LYS A 193 -16.37 -16.14 1.95
CA LYS A 193 -15.56 -17.34 2.22
C LYS A 193 -16.05 -18.09 3.46
N VAL A 194 -16.38 -17.38 4.55
CA VAL A 194 -16.92 -18.00 5.77
C VAL A 194 -18.29 -18.63 5.51
N LYS A 195 -19.15 -17.99 4.72
CA LYS A 195 -20.48 -18.51 4.37
C LYS A 195 -20.39 -19.78 3.50
N LEU A 196 -19.47 -19.83 2.54
CA LEU A 196 -19.28 -20.96 1.62
C LEU A 196 -18.52 -22.15 2.24
N MET A 197 -17.89 -21.97 3.40
CA MET A 197 -17.20 -23.03 4.15
C MET A 197 -18.11 -23.73 5.17
N LYS A 198 -19.38 -23.30 5.28
CA LYS A 198 -20.44 -24.01 6.01
C LYS A 198 -21.18 -24.93 5.04
#